data_AF-A0A0N4WE04-F1
#
_entry.id   AF-A0A0N4WE04-F1
#
_cell.length_a   1.000
_cell.length_b   1.000
_cell.length_c   1.000
_cell.angle_alpha   90.00
_cell.angle_beta   90.00
_cell.angle_gamma   90.00
#
_symmetry.space_group_name_H-M   'P 1'
#
loop_
_entity.id
_entity.type
_entity.pdbx_description
1 polymer ?
#
loop_
_entity_poly.entity_id
_entity_poly.type
_entity_poly.pdbx_seq_one_letter_code
_entity_poly.pdbx_strand_id
1 'polypeptide(L)'
;MLAYFMGPVQDQRDECRLDPSRNATPEDLNKIGVKLCTFQESSLNQLFGCFVCHCTHGEVQIFLQDEWIRIPVKRGDFVFLPAGIYHRFTTDKKEDLIAIRLFKTVPQWEAFNRCADGDLLEERKDYLKSLLKSS
;
A
#
# COMPACT_ATOMS: atom_id res chain seq x y z
N MET A 1 -1.53 -4.59 -14.17
CA MET A 1 -0.98 -5.80 -13.54
C MET A 1 -1.73 -6.05 -12.25
N LEU A 2 -1.92 -7.31 -11.86
CA LEU A 2 -2.59 -7.64 -10.60
C LEU A 2 -1.61 -7.53 -9.43
N ALA A 3 -2.12 -7.25 -8.23
CA ALA A 3 -1.35 -7.36 -7.00
C ALA A 3 -0.97 -8.84 -6.73
N TYR A 4 0.14 -9.08 -6.03
CA TYR A 4 0.63 -10.43 -5.79
C TYR A 4 1.46 -10.52 -4.52
N PHE A 5 1.56 -11.74 -3.98
CA PHE A 5 2.37 -12.02 -2.81
C PHE A 5 3.83 -12.20 -3.20
N MET A 6 4.71 -11.59 -2.41
CA MET A 6 6.14 -11.61 -2.66
C MET A 6 6.82 -12.77 -1.95
N GLY A 7 7.79 -13.39 -2.63
CA GLY A 7 8.74 -14.31 -2.07
C GLY A 7 10.01 -13.64 -1.54
N PRO A 8 11.10 -14.40 -1.37
CA PRO A 8 12.38 -13.88 -0.91
C PRO A 8 12.88 -12.72 -1.77
N VAL A 9 13.36 -11.66 -1.11
CA VAL A 9 13.80 -10.43 -1.77
C VAL A 9 15.32 -10.34 -1.73
N GLN A 10 15.95 -10.42 -2.90
CA GLN A 10 17.37 -10.06 -3.07
C GLN A 10 17.49 -8.57 -3.47
N ASP A 11 16.73 -8.15 -4.48
CA ASP A 11 16.54 -6.76 -4.88
C ASP A 11 15.06 -6.38 -4.77
N GLN A 12 14.77 -5.27 -4.11
CA GLN A 12 13.40 -4.78 -3.93
C GLN A 12 12.73 -4.29 -5.22
N ARG A 13 13.51 -4.04 -6.29
CA ARG A 13 13.05 -3.62 -7.61
C ARG A 13 12.77 -4.79 -8.56
N ASP A 14 13.21 -6.00 -8.22
CA ASP A 14 12.87 -7.20 -8.99
C ASP A 14 11.47 -7.70 -8.61
N GLU A 15 10.79 -8.46 -9.48
CA GLU A 15 9.40 -8.88 -9.26
C GLU A 15 9.20 -9.60 -7.92
N CYS A 16 10.16 -10.43 -7.50
CA CYS A 16 10.10 -11.17 -6.23
C CYS A 16 8.76 -11.89 -6.00
N ARG A 17 8.16 -12.51 -7.03
CA ARG A 17 6.94 -13.32 -6.87
C ARG A 17 7.23 -14.56 -6.01
N LEU A 18 6.22 -15.03 -5.28
CA LEU A 18 6.27 -16.37 -4.69
C LEU A 18 6.44 -17.44 -5.78
N ASP A 19 7.01 -18.58 -5.39
CA ASP A 19 7.06 -19.80 -6.20
C ASP A 19 6.43 -20.96 -5.41
N PRO A 20 5.24 -21.46 -5.80
CA PRO A 20 4.42 -21.03 -6.93
C PRO A 20 3.79 -19.63 -6.71
N SER A 21 3.59 -18.88 -7.81
CA SER A 21 3.06 -17.51 -7.75
C SER A 21 1.63 -17.45 -7.22
N ARG A 22 1.41 -16.60 -6.21
CA ARG A 22 0.09 -16.31 -5.64
C ARG A 22 -0.29 -14.85 -5.89
N ASN A 23 -1.37 -14.62 -6.62
CA ASN A 23 -1.92 -13.28 -6.80
C ASN A 23 -2.73 -12.87 -5.57
N ALA A 24 -2.78 -11.56 -5.29
CA ALA A 24 -3.67 -10.98 -4.29
C ALA A 24 -4.93 -10.47 -4.99
N THR A 25 -6.08 -10.99 -4.58
CA THR A 25 -7.38 -10.58 -5.15
C THR A 25 -7.83 -9.24 -4.57
N PRO A 26 -8.79 -8.54 -5.21
CA PRO A 26 -9.40 -7.36 -4.61
C PRO A 26 -10.01 -7.62 -3.23
N GLU A 27 -10.50 -8.84 -2.97
CA GLU A 27 -11.02 -9.26 -1.67
C GLU A 27 -9.91 -9.32 -0.62
N ASP A 28 -8.73 -9.83 -0.98
CA ASP A 28 -7.57 -9.85 -0.09
C ASP A 28 -7.11 -8.44 0.28
N LEU A 29 -7.11 -7.52 -0.69
CA LEU A 29 -6.80 -6.11 -0.43
C LEU A 29 -7.87 -5.43 0.45
N ASN A 30 -9.15 -5.71 0.19
CA ASN A 30 -10.25 -5.15 0.97
C ASN A 30 -10.23 -5.63 2.43
N LYS A 31 -9.89 -6.91 2.70
CA LYS A 31 -9.74 -7.45 4.06
C LYS A 31 -8.73 -6.67 4.89
N ILE A 32 -7.72 -6.10 4.24
CA ILE A 32 -6.63 -5.37 4.88
C ILE A 32 -6.83 -3.85 4.83
N GLY A 33 -8.00 -3.41 4.35
CA GLY A 33 -8.41 -2.01 4.22
C GLY A 33 -7.74 -1.28 3.06
N VAL A 34 -7.07 -1.98 2.15
CA VAL A 34 -6.37 -1.39 0.99
C VAL A 34 -7.29 -1.38 -0.21
N LYS A 35 -7.36 -0.24 -0.91
CA LYS A 35 -8.18 -0.12 -2.13
C LYS A 35 -7.34 0.39 -3.28
N LEU A 36 -7.47 -0.26 -4.43
CA LEU A 36 -6.93 0.20 -5.69
C LEU A 36 -8.09 0.72 -6.55
N CYS A 37 -8.01 1.96 -7.01
CA CYS A 37 -9.03 2.56 -7.87
C CYS A 37 -8.39 3.35 -9.00
N THR A 38 -9.08 3.46 -10.12
CA THR A 38 -8.72 4.35 -11.24
C THR A 38 -9.48 5.66 -11.09
N PHE A 39 -8.87 6.77 -11.50
CA PHE A 39 -9.47 8.09 -11.34
C PHE A 39 -10.87 8.20 -11.99
N GLN A 40 -11.87 8.55 -11.18
CA GLN A 40 -13.16 9.10 -11.62
C GLN A 40 -13.54 10.23 -10.65
N GLU A 41 -14.01 11.38 -11.15
CA GLU A 41 -14.30 12.58 -10.34
C GLU A 41 -15.19 12.31 -9.11
N SER A 42 -16.15 11.40 -9.24
CA SER A 42 -17.06 10.98 -8.16
C SER A 42 -16.36 10.30 -6.97
N SER A 43 -15.13 9.83 -7.15
CA SER A 43 -14.37 9.06 -6.15
C SER A 43 -13.49 9.95 -5.26
N LEU A 44 -13.33 11.23 -5.57
CA LEU A 44 -12.49 12.17 -4.80
C LEU A 44 -12.91 12.26 -3.33
N ASN A 45 -14.21 12.20 -3.05
CA ASN A 45 -14.74 12.20 -1.68
C ASN A 45 -14.48 10.90 -0.91
N GLN A 46 -13.94 9.85 -1.55
CA GLN A 46 -13.51 8.62 -0.87
C GLN A 46 -11.98 8.56 -0.71
N LEU A 47 -11.23 9.44 -1.37
CA LEU A 47 -9.76 9.49 -1.37
C LEU A 47 -9.16 10.24 -0.17
N PHE A 48 -9.99 10.57 0.82
CA PHE A 48 -9.59 11.19 2.06
C PHE A 48 -8.60 10.26 2.82
N GLY A 49 -7.35 10.68 2.97
CA GLY A 49 -6.28 9.90 3.63
C GLY A 49 -5.45 9.02 2.70
N CYS A 50 -5.55 9.22 1.37
CA CYS A 50 -4.84 8.42 0.38
C CYS A 50 -3.37 8.83 0.16
N PHE A 51 -2.51 7.82 0.06
CA PHE A 51 -1.33 7.92 -0.78
C PHE A 51 -1.75 7.84 -2.25
N VAL A 52 -2.11 8.97 -2.83
CA VAL A 52 -2.25 9.01 -4.28
C VAL A 52 -0.84 8.91 -4.89
N CYS A 53 -0.68 8.05 -5.89
CA CYS A 53 0.51 8.08 -6.72
C CYS A 53 0.07 8.29 -8.15
N HIS A 54 0.34 9.47 -8.71
CA HIS A 54 0.30 9.63 -10.16
C HIS A 54 1.57 9.02 -10.79
N CYS A 55 1.85 7.76 -10.45
CA CYS A 55 3.04 7.04 -10.86
C CYS A 55 3.01 6.83 -12.37
N THR A 56 4.06 7.18 -13.11
CA THR A 56 4.28 6.64 -14.46
C THR A 56 4.44 5.11 -14.37
N HIS A 57 5.32 4.65 -13.48
CA HIS A 57 5.49 3.25 -13.04
C HIS A 57 6.02 3.23 -11.61
N GLY A 58 5.37 2.50 -10.70
CA GLY A 58 5.82 2.38 -9.31
C GLY A 58 5.18 1.18 -8.64
N GLU A 59 5.66 0.85 -7.43
CA GLU A 59 5.14 -0.29 -6.69
C GLU A 59 4.96 0.06 -5.21
N VAL A 60 3.78 -0.27 -4.68
CA VAL A 60 3.51 -0.22 -3.25
C VAL A 60 3.63 -1.62 -2.69
N GLN A 61 4.45 -1.78 -1.66
CA GLN A 61 4.65 -3.06 -0.98
C GLN A 61 4.07 -2.94 0.43
N ILE A 62 3.17 -3.85 0.77
CA ILE A 62 2.40 -3.86 2.01
C ILE A 62 2.81 -5.07 2.80
N PHE A 63 2.98 -4.89 4.11
CA PHE A 63 3.36 -5.97 5.00
C PHE A 63 2.25 -6.28 5.99
N LEU A 64 1.79 -7.53 5.96
CA LEU A 64 0.78 -8.03 6.87
C LEU A 64 1.08 -9.47 7.28
N GLN A 65 1.03 -9.75 8.59
CA GLN A 65 1.17 -11.11 9.14
C GLN A 65 2.35 -11.90 8.55
N ASP A 66 3.52 -11.25 8.47
CA ASP A 66 4.75 -11.84 7.92
C ASP A 66 4.77 -12.11 6.42
N GLU A 67 3.76 -11.61 5.69
CA GLU A 67 3.69 -11.67 4.24
C GLU A 67 3.78 -10.28 3.61
N TRP A 68 4.43 -10.22 2.45
CA TRP A 68 4.48 -9.03 1.61
C TRP A 68 3.52 -9.15 0.44
N ILE A 69 2.72 -8.12 0.22
CA ILE A 69 1.88 -7.97 -0.97
C ILE A 69 2.41 -6.80 -1.77
N ARG A 70 2.69 -7.03 -3.05
CA ARG A 70 3.10 -5.99 -4.00
C ARG A 70 1.93 -5.57 -4.88
N ILE A 71 1.76 -4.27 -5.01
CA ILE A 71 0.73 -3.64 -5.83
C ILE A 71 1.44 -2.79 -6.89
N PRO A 72 1.50 -3.27 -8.15
CA PRO A 72 1.97 -2.47 -9.26
C PRO A 72 1.00 -1.32 -9.52
N VAL A 73 1.51 -0.09 -9.59
CA VAL A 73 0.73 1.11 -9.86
C VAL A 73 1.22 1.78 -11.15
N LYS A 74 0.27 2.20 -11.98
CA LYS A 74 0.54 2.94 -13.23
C LYS A 74 -0.20 4.28 -13.24
N ARG A 75 0.00 5.03 -14.31
CA ARG A 75 -0.56 6.37 -14.45
C ARG A 75 -2.09 6.33 -14.36
N GLY A 76 -2.63 7.11 -13.43
CA GLY A 76 -4.08 7.21 -13.19
C GLY A 76 -4.62 6.22 -12.16
N ASP A 77 -3.77 5.38 -11.57
CA ASP A 77 -4.13 4.52 -10.44
C ASP A 77 -3.98 5.26 -9.11
N PHE A 78 -4.82 4.91 -8.15
CA PHE A 78 -4.91 5.50 -6.83
C PHE A 78 -4.92 4.36 -5.81
N VAL A 79 -4.02 4.39 -4.85
CA VAL A 79 -3.94 3.40 -3.77
C VAL A 79 -4.33 4.06 -2.45
N PHE A 80 -5.39 3.55 -1.82
CA PHE A 80 -5.72 3.89 -0.45
C PHE A 80 -4.97 2.95 0.50
N LEU A 81 -4.23 3.53 1.44
CA LEU A 81 -3.56 2.81 2.52
C LEU A 81 -4.14 3.29 3.86
N PRO A 82 -4.72 2.41 4.68
CA PRO A 82 -5.28 2.80 5.97
C PRO A 82 -4.17 3.22 6.94
N ALA A 83 -4.48 4.13 7.86
CA ALA A 83 -3.56 4.50 8.93
C ALA A 83 -3.14 3.26 9.74
N GLY A 84 -1.86 3.19 10.16
CA GLY A 84 -1.32 2.06 10.91
C GLY A 84 -0.89 0.84 10.06
N ILE A 85 -1.09 0.86 8.74
CA ILE A 85 -0.56 -0.19 7.86
C ILE A 85 0.93 0.00 7.58
N TYR A 86 1.71 -1.06 7.71
CA TYR A 86 3.09 -1.05 7.24
C TYR A 86 3.14 -1.15 5.72
N HIS A 87 3.79 -0.17 5.11
CA HIS A 87 3.96 -0.10 3.67
C HIS A 87 5.29 0.55 3.32
N ARG A 88 5.78 0.28 2.12
CA ARG A 88 6.90 1.00 1.50
C ARG A 88 6.63 1.23 0.02
N PHE A 89 7.32 2.21 -0.54
CA PHE A 89 7.23 2.57 -1.94
C PHE A 89 8.58 2.35 -2.62
N THR A 90 8.55 1.73 -3.80
CA THR A 90 9.75 1.51 -4.63
C THR A 90 9.46 1.95 -6.06
N THR A 91 10.40 2.66 -6.67
CA THR A 91 10.36 3.00 -8.10
C THR A 91 10.78 1.82 -8.96
N ASP A 92 10.39 1.84 -10.22
CA ASP A 92 11.02 0.96 -11.20
C ASP A 92 12.49 1.35 -11.43
N LYS A 93 13.21 0.54 -12.22
CA LYS A 93 14.62 0.78 -12.58
C LYS A 93 14.81 2.01 -13.49
N LYS A 94 13.72 2.62 -13.98
CA LYS A 94 13.77 3.83 -14.82
C LYS A 94 13.75 5.11 -14.00
N GLU A 95 13.41 5.03 -12.71
CA GLU A 95 13.48 6.10 -11.71
C GLU A 95 12.63 7.36 -12.02
N ASP A 96 11.81 7.31 -13.07
CA ASP A 96 10.86 8.36 -13.44
C ASP A 96 9.54 8.18 -12.68
N LEU A 97 9.42 8.87 -11.54
CA LEU A 97 8.25 8.85 -10.70
C LEU A 97 7.74 10.25 -10.37
N ILE A 98 6.47 10.49 -10.64
CA ILE A 98 5.70 11.58 -10.03
C ILE A 98 4.66 10.93 -9.11
N ALA A 99 4.51 11.42 -7.88
CA ALA A 99 3.49 10.95 -6.95
C ALA A 99 2.80 12.16 -6.32
N ILE A 100 1.49 12.11 -6.13
CA ILE A 100 0.70 13.22 -5.57
C ILE A 100 0.05 12.69 -4.32
N ARG A 101 0.42 13.10 -3.11
CA ARG A 101 -0.23 12.58 -1.90
C ARG A 101 -1.43 13.44 -1.49
N LEU A 102 -2.54 12.83 -1.08
CA LEU A 102 -3.76 13.52 -0.65
C LEU A 102 -4.01 13.30 0.84
N PHE A 103 -4.19 14.38 1.59
CA PHE A 103 -4.42 14.33 3.04
C PHE A 103 -5.80 14.90 3.39
N LYS A 104 -6.44 14.36 4.43
CA LYS A 104 -7.72 14.89 4.95
C LYS A 104 -7.55 16.23 5.64
N THR A 105 -6.39 16.44 6.25
CA THR A 105 -6.06 17.55 7.13
C THR A 105 -4.65 18.06 6.78
N VAL A 106 -4.13 18.99 7.58
CA VAL A 106 -2.75 19.46 7.46
C VAL A 106 -1.81 18.24 7.41
N PRO A 107 -0.99 18.10 6.36
CA PRO A 107 -0.18 16.92 6.18
C PRO A 107 0.83 16.79 7.30
N GLN A 108 0.83 15.64 7.97
CA GLN A 108 1.94 15.19 8.81
C GLN A 108 2.73 14.16 8.03
N TRP A 109 4.03 14.42 7.89
CA TRP A 109 4.94 13.62 7.06
C TRP A 109 5.77 12.63 7.86
N GLU A 110 5.48 12.49 9.15
CA GLU A 110 6.28 11.64 10.03
C GLU A 110 6.02 10.17 9.70
N ALA A 111 7.07 9.51 9.21
CA ALA A 111 7.05 8.09 8.91
C ALA A 111 7.66 7.32 10.09
N PHE A 112 6.86 6.46 10.69
CA PHE A 112 7.33 5.55 11.73
C PHE A 112 7.76 4.23 11.10
N ASN A 113 9.03 3.87 11.31
CA ASN A 113 9.56 2.59 10.84
C ASN A 113 8.90 1.42 11.57
N ARG A 114 8.91 0.25 10.93
CA ARG A 114 8.52 -1.00 11.59
C ARG A 114 9.55 -1.35 12.66
N CYS A 115 9.21 -1.08 13.90
CA CYS A 115 9.99 -1.39 15.09
C CYS A 115 9.07 -1.52 16.31
N ALA A 116 9.63 -1.89 17.46
CA ALA A 116 8.89 -2.02 18.70
C ALA A 116 8.10 -0.74 19.05
N ASP A 117 8.69 0.43 18.85
CA ASP A 117 8.02 1.72 19.12
C ASP A 117 6.87 1.99 18.14
N GLY A 118 7.07 1.67 16.85
CA GLY A 118 6.03 1.78 15.83
C GLY A 118 4.82 0.87 16.11
N ASP A 119 5.06 -0.29 16.72
CA ASP A 119 3.99 -1.21 17.14
C ASP A 119 3.18 -0.70 18.35
N LEU A 120 3.71 0.29 19.08
CA LEU A 120 3.02 0.92 20.22
C LEU A 120 2.10 2.08 19.82
N LEU A 121 2.19 2.57 18.57
CA LEU A 121 1.35 3.65 18.06
C LEU A 121 -0.14 3.30 18.14
N GLU A 122 -0.97 4.28 18.44
CA GLU A 122 -2.42 4.09 18.61
C GLU A 122 -3.08 3.72 17.27
N GLU A 123 -2.66 4.35 16.18
CA GLU A 123 -3.12 4.07 14.82
C GLU A 123 -2.81 2.63 14.42
N ARG A 124 -1.64 2.11 14.81
CA ARG A 124 -1.25 0.72 14.56
C ARG A 124 -2.14 -0.24 15.34
N LYS A 125 -2.37 0.03 16.63
CA LYS A 125 -3.27 -0.77 17.48
C LYS A 125 -4.70 -0.78 16.93
N ASP A 126 -5.20 0.36 16.51
CA ASP A 126 -6.55 0.49 15.97
C ASP A 126 -6.70 -0.17 14.61
N TYR A 127 -5.68 -0.07 13.75
CA TYR A 127 -5.61 -0.82 12.51
C TYR A 127 -5.72 -2.32 12.78
N LEU A 128 -4.91 -2.88 13.69
CA LEU A 128 -4.95 -4.31 14.03
C LEU A 128 -6.33 -4.73 14.59
N LYS A 129 -6.95 -3.93 15.46
CA LYS A 129 -8.32 -4.17 15.93
C LYS A 129 -9.34 -4.18 14.79
N SER A 130 -9.17 -3.31 13.79
CA SER A 130 -10.09 -3.25 12.63
C SER A 130 -10.04 -4.52 11.77
N LEU A 131 -8.87 -5.15 11.65
CA LEU A 131 -8.70 -6.41 10.93
C LEU A 131 -9.43 -7.57 11.64
N LEU A 132 -9.37 -7.61 12.97
CA LEU A 132 -10.06 -8.63 13.77
C LEU A 132 -11.59 -8.53 13.67
N LYS A 133 -12.14 -7.33 13.50
CA LYS A 133 -13.59 -7.11 13.32
C LYS A 133 -14.09 -7.46 11.93
N SER A 134 -13.19 -7.51 10.95
CA SER A 134 -13.51 -7.75 9.54
C SER A 134 -13.35 -9.22 9.14
N SER A 135 -12.98 -10.09 10.09
CA SER A 135 -12.75 -11.53 9.92
C SER A 135 -13.96 -12.35 10.33
#